data_AF-A0A197KCS5-F1
#
_entry.id   AF-A0A197KCS5-F1
#
_cell.length_a   1.000
_cell.length_b   1.000
_cell.length_c   1.000
_cell.angle_alpha   90.00
_cell.angle_beta   90.00
_cell.angle_gamma   90.00
#
_symmetry.space_group_name_H-M   'P 1'
#
loop_
_entity.id
_entity.type
_entity.pdbx_description
1 polymer ?
#
loop_
_entity_poly.entity_id
_entity_poly.type
_entity_poly.pdbx_seq_one_letter_code
_entity_poly.pdbx_strand_id
1 'polypeptide(L)'
;SLTTPSSSAYNTDRYGHNLIFEFKPTAIYHPATNEDAADAVQCAAAFNISIAPRSGGHSFEGYCEGGKDGALVIDVNKFQQFSLNPTTGIATVGAGTRLGPIYSRLWRAGGYFVPAGVCPSVGVGGHALGGGVGMLARKYGMLTHNIVSVTLIDAQGTIRKVSATSNPDLFWALRGAGGGNFGVVTEFQFQAHKAPAVITTMIYQYPLSHFPAVIDAFVALGQIATDDLTSLMFPSSRGIDLKVNYLGPKDAALSAIGPLLEMTGPPATMDVREGTWYEAATLWNWLRGGD
;
A
#
# COMPACT_ATOMS: atom_id res chain seq x y z
N SER A 1 3.10 -24.51 -0.55
CA SER A 1 3.57 -25.22 0.66
C SER A 1 2.58 -25.03 1.78
N LEU A 2 2.49 -25.96 2.75
CA LEU A 2 1.57 -25.87 3.88
C LEU A 2 2.37 -25.82 5.19
N THR A 3 2.07 -24.85 6.04
CA THR A 3 2.59 -24.73 7.40
C THR A 3 1.46 -25.03 8.39
N THR A 4 1.66 -26.03 9.25
CA THR A 4 0.69 -26.50 10.26
C THR A 4 1.25 -26.27 11.67
N PRO A 5 0.45 -26.39 12.75
CA PRO A 5 0.94 -26.24 14.13
C PRO A 5 2.12 -27.16 14.51
N SER A 6 2.29 -28.30 13.82
CA SER A 6 3.44 -29.20 14.01
C SER A 6 4.70 -28.79 13.24
N SER A 7 4.60 -27.81 12.35
CA SER A 7 5.72 -27.29 11.56
C SER A 7 6.57 -26.35 12.42
N SER A 8 7.90 -26.47 12.34
CA SER A 8 8.83 -25.58 13.07
C SER A 8 8.65 -24.10 12.68
N ALA A 9 8.24 -23.82 11.44
CA ALA A 9 7.99 -22.47 10.93
C ALA A 9 6.67 -21.85 11.42
N TYR A 10 5.76 -22.61 12.04
CA TYR A 10 4.39 -22.15 12.33
C TYR A 10 4.33 -20.86 13.13
N ASN A 11 5.13 -20.74 14.19
CA ASN A 11 5.13 -19.54 15.00
C ASN A 11 5.70 -18.33 14.26
N THR A 12 6.61 -18.52 13.32
CA THR A 12 7.11 -17.42 12.48
C THR A 12 6.10 -17.04 11.40
N ASP A 13 5.47 -18.04 10.77
CA ASP A 13 4.58 -17.85 9.64
C ASP A 13 3.19 -17.36 10.05
N ARG A 14 2.75 -17.60 11.28
CA ARG A 14 1.39 -17.23 11.72
C ARG A 14 1.24 -15.75 12.00
N TYR A 15 2.29 -15.05 12.39
CA TYR A 15 2.20 -13.63 12.75
C TYR A 15 2.13 -12.74 11.51
N GLY A 16 1.28 -11.72 11.60
CA GLY A 16 1.36 -10.51 10.79
C GLY A 16 2.24 -9.47 11.46
N HIS A 17 2.03 -8.22 11.06
CA HIS A 17 2.83 -7.09 11.51
C HIS A 17 2.50 -6.66 12.94
N ASN A 18 1.23 -6.74 13.35
CA ASN A 18 0.80 -6.36 14.68
C ASN A 18 0.82 -7.56 15.64
N LEU A 19 1.87 -7.67 16.46
CA LEU A 19 2.08 -8.78 17.38
C LEU A 19 1.16 -8.76 18.61
N ILE A 20 0.29 -7.77 18.77
CA ILE A 20 -0.78 -7.79 19.79
C ILE A 20 -1.76 -8.94 19.50
N PHE A 21 -1.96 -9.26 18.22
CA PHE A 21 -2.79 -10.38 17.81
C PHE A 21 -1.95 -11.64 17.69
N GLU A 22 -2.34 -12.66 18.46
CA GLU A 22 -1.66 -13.95 18.48
C GLU A 22 -2.58 -15.09 17.99
N PHE A 23 -3.39 -14.82 16.97
CA PHE A 23 -4.31 -15.81 16.43
C PHE A 23 -3.59 -17.10 15.99
N LYS A 24 -4.31 -18.22 16.09
CA LYS A 24 -3.84 -19.57 15.78
C LYS A 24 -4.61 -20.12 14.57
N PRO A 25 -4.16 -19.83 13.34
CA PRO A 25 -4.70 -20.46 12.14
C PRO A 25 -4.62 -21.98 12.21
N THR A 26 -5.60 -22.69 11.64
CA THR A 26 -5.57 -24.15 11.50
C THR A 26 -4.37 -24.57 10.65
N ALA A 27 -4.11 -23.80 9.59
CA ALA A 27 -2.90 -23.90 8.78
C ALA A 27 -2.66 -22.59 8.02
N ILE A 28 -1.46 -22.44 7.50
CA ILE A 28 -1.08 -21.38 6.57
C ILE A 28 -0.66 -22.05 5.27
N TYR A 29 -1.40 -21.78 4.20
CA TYR A 29 -1.13 -22.33 2.88
C TYR A 29 -0.54 -21.26 1.96
N HIS A 30 0.54 -21.61 1.29
CA HIS A 30 1.24 -20.79 0.31
C HIS A 30 1.02 -21.37 -1.09
N PRO A 31 -0.09 -21.03 -1.77
CA PRO A 31 -0.35 -21.44 -3.14
C PRO A 31 0.73 -20.90 -4.09
N ALA A 32 1.18 -21.72 -5.04
CA ALA A 32 2.13 -21.32 -6.08
C ALA A 32 1.42 -20.92 -7.40
N THR A 33 0.22 -21.46 -7.63
CA THR A 33 -0.60 -21.22 -8.82
C THR A 33 -2.02 -20.78 -8.45
N ASN A 34 -2.78 -20.28 -9.42
CA ASN A 34 -4.18 -19.93 -9.21
C ASN A 34 -5.01 -21.18 -8.86
N GLU A 35 -4.65 -22.32 -9.44
CA GLU A 35 -5.27 -23.62 -9.20
C GLU A 35 -5.01 -24.07 -7.76
N ASP A 36 -3.78 -23.92 -7.23
CA ASP A 36 -3.50 -24.20 -5.82
C ASP A 36 -4.37 -23.36 -4.89
N ALA A 37 -4.57 -22.07 -5.23
CA ALA A 37 -5.41 -21.18 -4.43
C ALA A 37 -6.90 -21.59 -4.51
N ALA A 38 -7.38 -22.00 -5.69
CA ALA A 38 -8.72 -22.54 -5.89
C ALA A 38 -8.95 -23.82 -5.06
N ASP A 39 -8.02 -24.77 -5.11
CA ASP A 39 -8.06 -26.01 -4.33
C ASP A 39 -8.10 -25.72 -2.83
N ALA A 40 -7.33 -24.73 -2.36
CA ALA A 40 -7.34 -24.32 -0.96
C ALA A 40 -8.70 -23.74 -0.53
N VAL A 41 -9.34 -22.92 -1.37
CA VAL A 41 -10.69 -22.38 -1.11
C VAL A 41 -11.72 -23.51 -1.05
N GLN A 42 -11.69 -24.44 -2.01
CA GLN A 42 -12.61 -25.57 -2.05
C GLN A 42 -12.41 -26.52 -0.86
N CYS A 43 -11.17 -26.78 -0.47
CA CYS A 43 -10.83 -27.55 0.71
C CYS A 43 -11.39 -26.89 1.98
N ALA A 44 -11.15 -25.60 2.18
CA ALA A 44 -11.70 -24.87 3.32
C ALA A 44 -13.24 -24.93 3.37
N ALA A 45 -13.91 -24.79 2.22
CA ALA A 45 -15.36 -24.91 2.11
C ALA A 45 -15.85 -26.32 2.48
N ALA A 46 -15.19 -27.37 2.00
CA ALA A 46 -15.53 -28.77 2.30
C ALA A 46 -15.41 -29.10 3.80
N PHE A 47 -14.47 -28.46 4.50
CA PHE A 47 -14.26 -28.62 5.94
C PHE A 47 -14.96 -27.55 6.80
N ASN A 48 -15.76 -26.66 6.20
CA ASN A 48 -16.42 -25.54 6.89
C ASN A 48 -15.45 -24.66 7.71
N ILE A 49 -14.27 -24.39 7.14
CA ILE A 49 -13.23 -23.54 7.73
C ILE A 49 -13.26 -22.17 7.04
N SER A 50 -13.24 -21.09 7.83
CA SER A 50 -13.12 -19.74 7.28
C SER A 50 -11.73 -19.49 6.70
N ILE A 51 -11.65 -18.83 5.55
CA ILE A 51 -10.38 -18.46 4.93
C ILE A 51 -9.96 -17.04 5.27
N ALA A 52 -8.66 -16.77 5.25
CA ALA A 52 -8.07 -15.44 5.40
C ALA A 52 -6.99 -15.22 4.33
N PRO A 53 -7.28 -14.49 3.25
CA PRO A 53 -6.28 -14.15 2.25
C PRO A 53 -5.22 -13.22 2.87
N ARG A 54 -3.95 -13.57 2.72
CA ARG A 54 -2.83 -12.80 3.24
C ARG A 54 -1.85 -12.43 2.14
N SER A 55 -1.54 -11.15 2.05
CA SER A 55 -0.46 -10.62 1.21
C SER A 55 0.70 -10.15 2.11
N GLY A 56 0.66 -8.90 2.56
CA GLY A 56 1.72 -8.24 3.32
C GLY A 56 1.81 -8.59 4.80
N GLY A 57 0.74 -9.12 5.40
CA GLY A 57 0.64 -9.30 6.86
C GLY A 57 0.38 -7.99 7.63
N HIS A 58 0.16 -6.86 6.97
CA HIS A 58 0.07 -5.53 7.60
C HIS A 58 -1.34 -5.16 8.13
N SER A 59 -2.23 -6.13 8.36
CA SER A 59 -3.52 -5.81 8.99
C SER A 59 -3.29 -5.33 10.41
N PHE A 60 -3.87 -4.19 10.77
CA PHE A 60 -3.76 -3.66 12.13
C PHE A 60 -4.58 -4.46 13.14
N GLU A 61 -5.58 -5.22 12.69
CA GLU A 61 -6.54 -5.96 13.52
C GLU A 61 -6.40 -7.49 13.37
N GLY A 62 -5.26 -7.97 12.83
CA GLY A 62 -5.02 -9.40 12.62
C GLY A 62 -5.98 -10.07 11.61
N TYR A 63 -6.69 -9.33 10.77
CA TYR A 63 -7.63 -9.91 9.80
C TYR A 63 -6.96 -10.82 8.76
N CYS A 64 -5.69 -10.54 8.41
CA CYS A 64 -4.92 -11.42 7.53
C CYS A 64 -4.45 -12.71 8.21
N GLU A 65 -4.68 -12.86 9.51
CA GLU A 65 -4.45 -14.08 10.30
C GLU A 65 -5.77 -14.81 10.58
N GLY A 66 -6.90 -14.24 10.12
CA GLY A 66 -8.25 -14.76 10.32
C GLY A 66 -9.15 -13.87 11.19
N GLY A 67 -8.58 -12.94 11.97
CA GLY A 67 -9.32 -12.18 12.98
C GLY A 67 -9.87 -13.02 14.13
N LYS A 68 -9.57 -14.33 14.13
CA LYS A 68 -9.93 -15.35 15.11
C LYS A 68 -9.09 -16.60 14.88
N ASP A 69 -9.07 -17.48 15.87
CA ASP A 69 -8.44 -18.80 15.74
C ASP A 69 -9.18 -19.70 14.74
N GLY A 70 -8.45 -20.68 14.20
CA GLY A 70 -9.01 -21.76 13.39
C GLY A 70 -9.20 -21.44 11.90
N ALA A 71 -8.90 -20.21 11.45
CA ALA A 71 -8.95 -19.89 10.02
C ALA A 71 -7.86 -20.63 9.21
N LEU A 72 -8.12 -20.87 7.93
CA LEU A 72 -7.08 -21.20 6.95
C LEU A 72 -6.53 -19.90 6.38
N VAL A 73 -5.27 -19.59 6.66
CA VAL A 73 -4.60 -18.45 6.03
C VAL A 73 -4.14 -18.87 4.64
N ILE A 74 -4.58 -18.15 3.60
CA ILE A 74 -4.12 -18.35 2.22
C ILE A 74 -3.14 -17.22 1.91
N ASP A 75 -1.85 -17.50 2.06
CA ASP A 75 -0.78 -16.54 1.89
C ASP A 75 -0.28 -16.51 0.43
N VAL A 76 -0.65 -15.45 -0.29
CA VAL A 76 -0.32 -15.27 -1.71
C VAL A 76 1.10 -14.77 -1.94
N ASN A 77 2.02 -14.87 -0.97
CA ASN A 77 3.41 -14.40 -1.10
C ASN A 77 4.21 -15.04 -2.25
N LYS A 78 3.77 -16.16 -2.85
CA LYS A 78 4.43 -16.74 -4.03
C LYS A 78 4.05 -16.06 -5.34
N PHE A 79 2.92 -15.35 -5.37
CA PHE A 79 2.52 -14.54 -6.52
C PHE A 79 3.37 -13.26 -6.58
N GLN A 80 4.49 -13.36 -7.28
CA GLN A 80 5.51 -12.32 -7.41
C GLN A 80 5.74 -11.88 -8.86
N GLN A 81 4.90 -12.33 -9.79
CA GLN A 81 5.02 -12.00 -11.20
C GLN A 81 4.97 -10.48 -11.42
N PHE A 82 5.71 -10.01 -12.42
CA PHE A 82 5.78 -8.60 -12.77
C PHE A 82 6.00 -8.44 -14.27
N SER A 83 5.22 -7.57 -14.89
CA SER A 83 5.50 -7.07 -16.24
C SER A 83 4.96 -5.66 -16.40
N LEU A 84 5.53 -4.89 -17.32
CA LEU A 84 5.06 -3.57 -17.70
C LEU A 84 4.96 -3.50 -19.22
N ASN A 85 3.81 -3.11 -19.74
CA ASN A 85 3.65 -2.73 -21.14
C ASN A 85 3.94 -1.23 -21.28
N PRO A 86 5.07 -0.81 -21.87
CA PRO A 86 5.43 0.61 -21.95
C PRO A 86 4.54 1.40 -22.93
N THR A 87 3.82 0.73 -23.82
CA THR A 87 2.90 1.36 -24.78
C THR A 87 1.58 1.75 -24.11
N THR A 88 1.07 0.89 -23.22
CA THR A 88 -0.21 1.15 -22.53
C THR A 88 -0.02 1.68 -21.10
N GLY A 89 1.18 1.56 -20.53
CA GLY A 89 1.44 1.85 -19.13
C GLY A 89 0.82 0.82 -18.16
N ILE A 90 0.30 -0.32 -18.64
CA ILE A 90 -0.31 -1.33 -17.78
C ILE A 90 0.80 -2.19 -17.16
N ALA A 91 0.82 -2.23 -15.82
CA ALA A 91 1.70 -3.08 -15.04
C ALA A 91 0.93 -4.27 -14.46
N THR A 92 1.37 -5.49 -14.77
CA THR A 92 0.87 -6.71 -14.13
C THR A 92 1.71 -7.01 -12.89
N VAL A 93 1.07 -7.23 -11.74
CA VAL A 93 1.73 -7.42 -10.45
C VAL A 93 1.05 -8.55 -9.67
N GLY A 94 1.83 -9.52 -9.21
CA GLY A 94 1.35 -10.57 -8.31
C GLY A 94 0.89 -10.01 -6.97
N ALA A 95 -0.23 -10.53 -6.44
CA ALA A 95 -0.85 -10.01 -5.22
C ALA A 95 0.01 -10.16 -3.96
N GLY A 96 1.03 -11.02 -3.99
CA GLY A 96 2.01 -11.20 -2.93
C GLY A 96 3.11 -10.13 -2.89
N THR A 97 3.26 -9.33 -3.94
CA THR A 97 4.39 -8.38 -4.03
C THR A 97 4.25 -7.24 -3.03
N ARG A 98 5.37 -6.86 -2.41
CA ARG A 98 5.45 -5.72 -1.49
C ARG A 98 5.62 -4.40 -2.26
N LEU A 99 5.23 -3.27 -1.67
CA LEU A 99 5.29 -1.96 -2.34
C LEU A 99 6.71 -1.57 -2.77
N GLY A 100 7.73 -1.82 -1.93
CA GLY A 100 9.12 -1.50 -2.26
C GLY A 100 9.62 -2.16 -3.55
N PRO A 101 9.51 -3.51 -3.67
CA PRO A 101 9.79 -4.21 -4.92
C PRO A 101 8.99 -3.69 -6.13
N ILE A 102 7.71 -3.34 -5.97
CA ILE A 102 6.91 -2.75 -7.07
C ILE A 102 7.55 -1.44 -7.54
N TYR A 103 7.92 -0.56 -6.62
CA TYR A 103 8.56 0.71 -6.94
C TYR A 103 9.88 0.51 -7.67
N SER A 104 10.73 -0.39 -7.18
CA SER A 104 12.02 -0.68 -7.81
C SER A 104 11.87 -1.25 -9.22
N ARG A 105 10.91 -2.17 -9.41
CA ARG A 105 10.66 -2.81 -10.71
C ARG A 105 10.08 -1.83 -11.73
N LEU A 106 9.10 -1.01 -11.35
CA LEU A 106 8.52 0.02 -12.23
C LEU A 106 9.54 1.11 -12.61
N TRP A 107 10.35 1.55 -11.66
CA TRP A 107 11.40 2.52 -11.94
C TRP A 107 12.43 1.98 -12.94
N ARG A 108 12.90 0.74 -12.74
CA ARG A 108 13.85 0.08 -13.66
C ARG A 108 13.24 -0.24 -15.03
N ALA A 109 11.93 -0.46 -15.10
CA ALA A 109 11.21 -0.72 -16.34
C ALA A 109 10.96 0.55 -17.20
N GLY A 110 11.62 1.66 -16.87
CA GLY A 110 11.60 2.88 -17.67
C GLY A 110 11.02 4.09 -16.96
N GLY A 111 11.24 4.23 -15.65
CA GLY A 111 10.84 5.41 -14.88
C GLY A 111 9.33 5.51 -14.65
N TYR A 112 8.67 4.39 -14.38
CA TYR A 112 7.24 4.34 -14.05
C TYR A 112 7.01 4.26 -12.54
N PHE A 113 5.78 4.55 -12.12
CA PHE A 113 5.31 4.36 -10.75
C PHE A 113 3.80 4.09 -10.67
N VAL A 114 3.33 3.70 -9.48
CA VAL A 114 1.91 3.71 -9.08
C VAL A 114 1.77 4.49 -7.77
N PRO A 115 0.66 5.23 -7.55
CA PRO A 115 0.49 6.07 -6.36
C PRO A 115 0.05 5.25 -5.14
N ALA A 116 1.00 4.48 -4.59
CA ALA A 116 0.79 3.66 -3.39
C ALA A 116 1.45 4.28 -2.15
N GLY A 117 1.30 3.62 -1.01
CA GLY A 117 1.74 4.10 0.31
C GLY A 117 3.25 4.06 0.54
N VAL A 118 3.67 4.59 1.68
CA VAL A 118 5.10 4.84 1.96
C VAL A 118 5.86 3.67 2.61
N CYS A 119 5.17 2.61 3.04
CA CYS A 119 5.80 1.50 3.76
C CYS A 119 6.22 0.37 2.79
N PRO A 120 7.53 0.12 2.56
CA PRO A 120 7.99 -0.83 1.54
C PRO A 120 7.56 -2.27 1.78
N SER A 121 7.37 -2.66 3.04
CA SER A 121 7.00 -4.01 3.47
C SER A 121 5.52 -4.32 3.33
N VAL A 122 4.67 -3.31 3.13
CA VAL A 122 3.23 -3.49 2.92
C VAL A 122 3.00 -4.30 1.64
N GLY A 123 2.10 -5.27 1.69
CA GLY A 123 1.72 -6.08 0.54
C GLY A 123 0.65 -5.40 -0.30
N VAL A 124 0.79 -5.49 -1.62
CA VAL A 124 -0.09 -4.81 -2.58
C VAL A 124 -1.54 -5.26 -2.48
N GLY A 125 -1.78 -6.54 -2.13
CA GLY A 125 -3.13 -7.11 -2.04
C GLY A 125 -4.06 -6.31 -1.13
N GLY A 126 -3.78 -6.29 0.17
CA GLY A 126 -4.61 -5.54 1.13
C GLY A 126 -4.58 -4.03 0.87
N HIS A 127 -3.42 -3.49 0.47
CA HIS A 127 -3.27 -2.05 0.26
C HIS A 127 -4.11 -1.52 -0.91
N ALA A 128 -4.11 -2.21 -2.05
CA ALA A 128 -4.87 -1.82 -3.23
C ALA A 128 -6.39 -2.05 -3.06
N LEU A 129 -6.77 -3.10 -2.34
CA LEU A 129 -8.18 -3.47 -2.15
C LEU A 129 -8.91 -2.64 -1.08
N GLY A 130 -8.17 -1.92 -0.23
CA GLY A 130 -8.71 -1.02 0.80
C GLY A 130 -8.52 0.47 0.51
N GLY A 131 -8.01 0.84 -0.68
CA GLY A 131 -7.72 2.23 -1.04
C GLY A 131 -6.25 2.41 -1.42
N GLY A 132 -5.39 2.63 -0.43
CA GLY A 132 -3.95 2.80 -0.63
C GLY A 132 -3.55 4.24 -0.90
N VAL A 133 -3.42 5.01 0.19
CA VAL A 133 -3.03 6.43 0.16
C VAL A 133 -1.51 6.56 0.25
N GLY A 134 -0.95 7.47 -0.53
CA GLY A 134 0.47 7.80 -0.51
C GLY A 134 0.75 9.25 -0.92
N MET A 135 2.04 9.59 -1.00
CA MET A 135 2.52 10.96 -1.21
C MET A 135 2.25 11.54 -2.60
N LEU A 136 1.58 10.80 -3.48
CA LEU A 136 1.16 11.24 -4.82
C LEU A 136 -0.35 11.09 -5.04
N ALA A 137 -1.09 10.74 -3.98
CA ALA A 137 -2.51 10.41 -4.11
C ALA A 137 -3.38 11.61 -4.49
N ARG A 138 -2.95 12.86 -4.22
CA ARG A 138 -3.72 14.05 -4.61
C ARG A 138 -3.81 14.21 -6.12
N LYS A 139 -2.71 14.03 -6.86
CA LYS A 139 -2.71 14.11 -8.33
C LYS A 139 -3.16 12.83 -9.03
N TYR A 140 -2.75 11.67 -8.55
CA TYR A 140 -2.93 10.40 -9.27
C TYR A 140 -3.99 9.47 -8.63
N GLY A 141 -4.66 9.93 -7.58
CA GLY A 141 -5.58 9.12 -6.79
C GLY A 141 -4.89 8.06 -5.92
N MET A 142 -5.68 7.33 -5.15
CA MET A 142 -5.21 6.18 -4.38
C MET A 142 -4.82 5.01 -5.29
N LEU A 143 -4.09 4.03 -4.78
CA LEU A 143 -3.72 2.84 -5.54
C LEU A 143 -4.94 2.11 -6.13
N THR A 144 -6.04 2.03 -5.38
CA THR A 144 -7.28 1.37 -5.80
C THR A 144 -7.92 2.02 -7.04
N HIS A 145 -7.74 3.34 -7.20
CA HIS A 145 -8.25 4.06 -8.37
C HIS A 145 -7.52 3.64 -9.65
N ASN A 146 -6.29 3.15 -9.51
CA ASN A 146 -5.40 2.75 -10.59
C ASN A 146 -5.49 1.25 -10.93
N ILE A 147 -6.38 0.48 -10.28
CA ILE A 147 -6.66 -0.91 -10.67
C ILE A 147 -7.40 -0.91 -12.01
N VAL A 148 -6.87 -1.63 -13.00
CA VAL A 148 -7.49 -1.88 -14.32
C VAL A 148 -8.24 -3.22 -14.31
N SER A 149 -7.63 -4.26 -13.74
CA SER A 149 -8.28 -5.56 -13.53
C SER A 149 -7.60 -6.34 -12.42
N VAL A 150 -8.27 -7.39 -11.94
CA VAL A 150 -7.68 -8.37 -11.01
C VAL A 150 -7.97 -9.79 -11.46
N THR A 151 -7.12 -10.73 -11.05
CA THR A 151 -7.44 -12.16 -11.05
C THR A 151 -7.85 -12.56 -9.64
N LEU A 152 -9.05 -13.11 -9.49
CA LEU A 152 -9.69 -13.46 -8.22
C LEU A 152 -10.11 -14.93 -8.25
N ILE A 153 -9.89 -15.64 -7.15
CA ILE A 153 -10.50 -16.94 -6.86
C ILE A 153 -11.72 -16.67 -5.96
N ASP A 154 -12.91 -16.96 -6.45
CA ASP A 154 -14.15 -16.76 -5.68
C ASP A 154 -14.40 -17.88 -4.65
N ALA A 155 -15.48 -17.75 -3.89
CA ALA A 155 -15.85 -18.71 -2.84
C ALA A 155 -16.16 -20.14 -3.34
N GLN A 156 -16.35 -20.33 -4.66
CA GLN A 156 -16.54 -21.64 -5.29
C GLN A 156 -15.22 -22.23 -5.82
N GLY A 157 -14.10 -21.50 -5.66
CA GLY A 157 -12.82 -21.85 -6.26
C GLY A 157 -12.74 -21.51 -7.75
N THR A 158 -13.66 -20.70 -8.29
CA THR A 158 -13.61 -20.30 -9.69
C THR A 158 -12.61 -19.16 -9.88
N ILE A 159 -11.67 -19.35 -10.81
CA ILE A 159 -10.72 -18.30 -11.21
C ILE A 159 -11.40 -17.34 -12.17
N ARG A 160 -11.43 -16.05 -11.83
CA ARG A 160 -12.09 -14.99 -12.60
C ARG A 160 -11.14 -13.84 -12.88
N LYS A 161 -11.20 -13.31 -14.11
CA LYS A 161 -10.67 -11.98 -14.41
C LYS A 161 -11.78 -10.94 -14.25
N VAL A 162 -11.59 -10.01 -13.32
CA VAL A 162 -12.58 -9.00 -12.93
C VAL A 162 -12.08 -7.61 -13.33
N SER A 163 -12.93 -6.84 -14.00
CA SER A 163 -12.63 -5.50 -14.52
C SER A 163 -13.92 -4.67 -14.66
N ALA A 164 -13.78 -3.41 -15.09
CA ALA A 164 -14.94 -2.56 -15.41
C ALA A 164 -15.86 -3.14 -16.50
N THR A 165 -15.37 -4.07 -17.34
CA THR A 165 -16.13 -4.71 -18.43
C THR A 165 -16.41 -6.19 -18.17
N SER A 166 -15.94 -6.75 -17.06
CA SER A 166 -16.13 -8.15 -16.67
C SER A 166 -16.41 -8.23 -15.17
N ASN A 167 -17.66 -8.52 -14.80
CA ASN A 167 -18.14 -8.49 -13.40
C ASN A 167 -18.01 -7.08 -12.76
N PRO A 168 -18.66 -6.05 -13.33
CA PRO A 168 -18.47 -4.65 -12.91
C PRO A 168 -18.86 -4.37 -11.45
N ASP A 169 -19.90 -5.02 -10.92
CA ASP A 169 -20.32 -4.84 -9.52
C ASP A 169 -19.27 -5.38 -8.55
N LEU A 170 -18.68 -6.53 -8.86
CA LEU A 170 -17.59 -7.11 -8.10
C LEU A 170 -16.32 -6.25 -8.23
N PHE A 171 -16.04 -5.72 -9.43
CA PHE A 171 -14.93 -4.80 -9.63
C PHE A 171 -15.08 -3.52 -8.81
N TRP A 172 -16.28 -2.96 -8.74
CA TRP A 172 -16.61 -1.83 -7.86
C TRP A 172 -16.34 -2.18 -6.39
N ALA A 173 -16.84 -3.33 -5.91
CA ALA A 173 -16.70 -3.74 -4.52
C ALA A 173 -15.23 -4.01 -4.11
N LEU A 174 -14.44 -4.61 -5.01
CA LEU A 174 -13.02 -4.88 -4.78
C LEU A 174 -12.19 -3.60 -4.63
N ARG A 175 -12.63 -2.47 -5.20
CA ARG A 175 -11.94 -1.18 -5.16
C ARG A 175 -12.26 -0.35 -3.91
N GLY A 176 -12.20 -0.99 -2.75
CA GLY A 176 -12.41 -0.35 -1.45
C GLY A 176 -12.81 -1.32 -0.32
N ALA A 177 -13.52 -2.40 -0.67
CA ALA A 177 -13.95 -3.42 0.29
C ALA A 177 -13.38 -4.81 -0.05
N GLY A 178 -12.35 -4.89 -0.89
CA GLY A 178 -11.88 -6.17 -1.44
C GLY A 178 -11.04 -7.04 -0.50
N GLY A 179 -10.63 -6.52 0.66
CA GLY A 179 -9.66 -7.12 1.60
C GLY A 179 -10.10 -8.43 2.26
N GLY A 180 -10.39 -9.46 1.47
CA GLY A 180 -10.82 -10.79 1.91
C GLY A 180 -12.33 -11.06 1.78
N ASN A 181 -13.16 -10.04 1.48
CA ASN A 181 -14.62 -10.20 1.49
C ASN A 181 -15.20 -10.99 0.31
N PHE A 182 -14.51 -11.01 -0.84
CA PHE A 182 -15.07 -11.55 -2.09
C PHE A 182 -14.25 -12.69 -2.69
N GLY A 183 -13.17 -13.11 -2.02
CA GLY A 183 -12.27 -14.17 -2.47
C GLY A 183 -10.79 -13.84 -2.32
N VAL A 184 -9.95 -14.64 -2.98
CA VAL A 184 -8.48 -14.52 -2.95
C VAL A 184 -8.02 -13.84 -4.24
N VAL A 185 -7.52 -12.60 -4.16
CA VAL A 185 -6.88 -11.94 -5.32
C VAL A 185 -5.44 -12.43 -5.44
N THR A 186 -5.05 -12.87 -6.64
CA THR A 186 -3.70 -13.40 -6.93
C THR A 186 -2.90 -12.52 -7.88
N GLU A 187 -3.56 -11.65 -8.65
CA GLU A 187 -2.91 -10.74 -9.59
C GLU A 187 -3.69 -9.42 -9.70
N PHE A 188 -2.96 -8.33 -9.91
CA PHE A 188 -3.48 -7.03 -10.29
C PHE A 188 -2.89 -6.60 -11.62
N GLN A 189 -3.70 -5.90 -12.41
CA GLN A 189 -3.23 -5.02 -13.47
C GLN A 189 -3.47 -3.58 -13.01
N PHE A 190 -2.42 -2.79 -12.91
CA PHE A 190 -2.48 -1.38 -12.56
C PHE A 190 -2.18 -0.49 -13.76
N GLN A 191 -2.83 0.67 -13.83
CA GLN A 191 -2.36 1.78 -14.64
C GLN A 191 -1.15 2.40 -13.92
N ALA A 192 0.05 2.18 -14.48
CA ALA A 192 1.25 2.86 -14.06
C ALA A 192 1.40 4.18 -14.81
N HIS A 193 2.06 5.13 -14.16
CA HIS A 193 2.27 6.49 -14.63
C HIS A 193 3.76 6.73 -14.86
N LYS A 194 4.09 7.56 -15.85
CA LYS A 194 5.46 8.02 -16.03
C LYS A 194 5.81 8.97 -14.89
N ALA A 195 6.94 8.74 -14.23
CA ALA A 195 7.39 9.60 -13.15
C ALA A 195 7.64 11.03 -13.66
N PRO A 196 7.27 12.06 -12.88
CA PRO A 196 7.70 13.43 -13.13
C PRO A 196 9.22 13.52 -13.19
N ALA A 197 9.73 14.46 -14.00
CA ALA A 197 11.17 14.64 -14.18
C ALA A 197 11.89 14.99 -12.87
N VAL A 198 11.21 15.75 -12.00
CA VAL A 198 11.70 16.15 -10.69
C VAL A 198 10.55 16.10 -9.68
N ILE A 199 10.88 15.68 -8.45
CA ILE A 199 10.03 15.80 -7.27
C ILE A 199 10.83 16.53 -6.21
N THR A 200 10.21 17.50 -5.55
CA THR A 200 10.77 18.13 -4.36
C THR A 200 10.14 17.52 -3.11
N THR A 201 10.96 16.98 -2.23
CA THR A 201 10.56 16.53 -0.89
C THR A 201 10.95 17.57 0.14
N MET A 202 10.03 17.91 1.03
CA MET A 202 10.23 18.86 2.13
C MET A 202 9.84 18.21 3.46
N ILE A 203 10.69 18.36 4.47
CA ILE A 203 10.44 17.91 5.84
C ILE A 203 10.63 19.12 6.74
N TYR A 204 9.59 19.45 7.49
CA TYR A 204 9.58 20.52 8.47
C TYR A 204 9.31 19.93 9.85
N GLN A 205 10.18 20.23 10.81
CA GLN A 205 9.98 19.78 12.19
C GLN A 205 9.65 20.97 13.08
N TYR A 206 8.54 20.87 13.80
CA TYR A 206 8.11 21.89 14.77
C TYR A 206 8.12 21.32 16.19
N PRO A 207 8.40 22.15 17.20
CA PRO A 207 8.17 21.75 18.58
C PRO A 207 6.67 21.54 18.81
N LEU A 208 6.31 20.64 19.73
CA LEU A 208 4.91 20.34 20.02
C LEU A 208 4.10 21.55 20.51
N SER A 209 4.77 22.56 21.09
CA SER A 209 4.15 23.83 21.49
C SER A 209 3.54 24.61 20.31
N HIS A 210 3.97 24.36 19.07
CA HIS A 210 3.41 24.99 17.87
C HIS A 210 2.18 24.24 17.33
N PHE A 211 1.74 23.15 17.96
CA PHE A 211 0.66 22.30 17.44
C PHE A 211 -0.60 23.06 17.02
N PRO A 212 -1.15 24.01 17.82
CA PRO A 212 -2.33 24.77 17.40
C PRO A 212 -2.13 25.53 16.08
N ALA A 213 -1.01 26.24 15.91
CA ALA A 213 -0.73 26.97 14.67
C ALA A 213 -0.47 26.02 13.49
N VAL A 214 0.24 24.92 13.71
CA VAL A 214 0.58 23.96 12.66
C VAL A 214 -0.63 23.18 12.17
N ILE A 215 -1.55 22.76 13.05
CA ILE A 215 -2.78 22.09 12.61
C ILE A 215 -3.69 23.02 11.82
N ASP A 216 -3.86 24.28 12.26
CA ASP A 216 -4.68 25.27 11.56
C ASP A 216 -4.14 25.54 10.16
N ALA A 217 -2.81 25.73 10.05
CA ALA A 217 -2.15 25.93 8.76
C ALA A 217 -2.18 24.68 7.88
N PHE A 218 -2.08 23.47 8.45
CA PHE A 218 -2.20 22.22 7.71
C PHE A 218 -3.60 22.03 7.12
N VAL A 219 -4.66 22.32 7.89
CA VAL A 219 -6.04 22.28 7.41
C VAL A 219 -6.26 23.33 6.32
N ALA A 220 -5.78 24.56 6.50
CA ALA A 220 -5.86 25.61 5.50
C ALA A 220 -5.14 25.22 4.20
N LEU A 221 -3.93 24.69 4.29
CA LEU A 221 -3.17 24.17 3.14
C LEU A 221 -3.97 23.10 2.39
N GLY A 222 -4.64 22.19 3.10
CA GLY A 222 -5.47 21.16 2.48
C GLY A 222 -6.58 21.71 1.57
N GLN A 223 -7.07 22.93 1.84
CA GLN A 223 -8.12 23.59 1.05
C GLN A 223 -7.58 24.33 -0.18
N ILE A 224 -6.35 24.83 -0.12
CA ILE A 224 -5.76 25.68 -1.18
C ILE A 224 -4.70 24.97 -2.03
N ALA A 225 -4.17 23.83 -1.57
CA ALA A 225 -3.09 23.13 -2.26
C ALA A 225 -3.51 22.66 -3.65
N THR A 226 -2.70 22.94 -4.67
CA THR A 226 -2.85 22.34 -6.00
C THR A 226 -2.54 20.86 -5.96
N ASP A 227 -3.08 20.06 -6.88
CA ASP A 227 -2.92 18.59 -6.93
C ASP A 227 -1.45 18.12 -6.89
N ASP A 228 -0.51 18.99 -7.29
CA ASP A 228 0.93 18.73 -7.28
C ASP A 228 1.55 18.66 -5.88
N LEU A 229 0.88 19.17 -4.85
CA LEU A 229 1.37 19.17 -3.48
C LEU A 229 0.61 18.14 -2.63
N THR A 230 1.29 17.15 -2.06
CA THR A 230 0.70 16.23 -1.07
C THR A 230 1.47 16.35 0.23
N SER A 231 0.75 16.48 1.35
CA SER A 231 1.35 16.61 2.68
C SER A 231 0.78 15.57 3.66
N LEU A 232 1.60 15.19 4.63
CA LEU A 232 1.24 14.37 5.78
C LEU A 232 1.83 15.00 7.04
N MET A 233 1.04 15.04 8.12
CA MET A 233 1.47 15.57 9.40
C MET A 233 1.53 14.44 10.44
N PHE A 234 2.64 14.34 11.17
CA PHE A 234 2.87 13.34 12.21
C PHE A 234 3.16 14.03 13.54
N PRO A 235 2.14 14.34 14.35
CA PRO A 235 2.34 14.81 15.71
C PRO A 235 2.78 13.65 16.63
N SER A 236 3.71 13.93 17.53
CA SER A 236 4.18 12.99 18.55
C SER A 236 4.66 13.74 19.81
N SER A 237 5.04 13.01 20.86
CA SER A 237 5.67 13.61 22.04
C SER A 237 7.01 14.30 21.73
N ARG A 238 7.65 13.99 20.58
CA ARG A 238 8.92 14.57 20.14
C ARG A 238 8.75 15.87 19.33
N GLY A 239 7.53 16.23 18.97
CA GLY A 239 7.23 17.35 18.07
C GLY A 239 6.33 16.94 16.91
N ILE A 240 6.31 17.77 15.87
CA ILE A 240 5.45 17.59 14.70
C ILE A 240 6.33 17.50 13.47
N ASP A 241 6.28 16.36 12.78
CA ASP A 241 6.90 16.20 11.46
C ASP A 241 5.86 16.48 10.37
N LEU A 242 6.03 17.59 9.65
CA LEU A 242 5.27 17.88 8.44
C LEU A 242 6.09 17.46 7.22
N LYS A 243 5.57 16.47 6.50
CA LYS A 243 6.19 15.83 5.34
C LYS A 243 5.43 16.24 4.09
N VAL A 244 6.12 16.77 3.08
CA VAL A 244 5.49 17.28 1.85
C VAL A 244 6.24 16.77 0.62
N ASN A 245 5.49 16.32 -0.38
CA ASN A 245 5.98 16.10 -1.73
C ASN A 245 5.33 17.13 -2.66
N TYR A 246 6.14 17.72 -3.53
CA TYR A 246 5.72 18.59 -4.61
C TYR A 246 6.21 18.06 -5.95
N LEU A 247 5.30 18.00 -6.93
CA LEU A 247 5.61 17.55 -8.29
C LEU A 247 6.19 18.68 -9.14
N GLY A 248 7.45 19.01 -8.86
CA GLY A 248 8.16 20.06 -9.58
C GLY A 248 9.44 20.49 -8.87
N PRO A 249 10.11 21.52 -9.42
CA PRO A 249 11.36 22.03 -8.88
C PRO A 249 11.15 22.75 -7.54
N LYS A 250 12.26 22.94 -6.82
CA LYS A 250 12.35 23.45 -5.47
C LYS A 250 11.74 24.83 -5.31
N ASP A 251 12.01 25.74 -6.24
CA ASP A 251 11.50 27.11 -6.14
C ASP A 251 9.96 27.15 -6.21
N ALA A 252 9.38 26.31 -7.07
CA ALA A 252 7.93 26.15 -7.17
C ALA A 252 7.37 25.46 -5.90
N ALA A 253 8.06 24.46 -5.37
CA ALA A 253 7.67 23.78 -4.14
C ALA A 253 7.66 24.72 -2.92
N LEU A 254 8.71 25.55 -2.78
CA LEU A 254 8.84 26.56 -1.73
C LEU A 254 7.77 27.65 -1.86
N SER A 255 7.45 28.05 -3.09
CA SER A 255 6.34 28.98 -3.34
C SER A 255 4.99 28.37 -2.95
N ALA A 256 4.77 27.10 -3.27
CA ALA A 256 3.52 26.39 -2.99
C ALA A 256 3.28 26.16 -1.49
N ILE A 257 4.34 25.97 -0.70
CA ILE A 257 4.25 25.78 0.76
C ILE A 257 4.35 27.09 1.55
N GLY A 258 4.74 28.19 0.91
CA GLY A 258 4.91 29.52 1.52
C GLY A 258 3.78 29.96 2.45
N PRO A 259 2.49 29.88 2.04
CA PRO A 259 1.36 30.27 2.89
C PRO A 259 1.31 29.53 4.23
N LEU A 260 1.71 28.25 4.28
CA LEU A 260 1.77 27.49 5.52
C LEU A 260 2.88 28.01 6.44
N LEU A 261 4.05 28.34 5.88
CA LEU A 261 5.18 28.84 6.66
C LEU A 261 4.90 30.23 7.24
N GLU A 262 4.12 31.06 6.55
CA GLU A 262 3.65 32.35 7.07
C GLU A 262 2.73 32.20 8.29
N MET A 263 1.86 31.18 8.30
CA MET A 263 0.93 30.92 9.41
C MET A 263 1.58 30.25 10.63
N THR A 264 2.60 29.43 10.41
CA THR A 264 3.20 28.59 11.46
C THR A 264 4.42 29.21 12.14
N GLY A 265 5.01 30.24 11.54
CA GLY A 265 6.33 30.73 11.90
C GLY A 265 7.44 29.74 11.50
N PRO A 266 8.71 30.03 11.83
CA PRO A 266 9.80 29.18 11.40
C PRO A 266 9.75 27.79 12.07
N PRO A 267 9.99 26.70 11.32
CA PRO A 267 10.21 25.38 11.90
C PRO A 267 11.52 25.35 12.69
N ALA A 268 11.65 24.38 13.60
CA ALA A 268 12.92 24.12 14.28
C ALA A 268 13.98 23.58 13.31
N THR A 269 13.58 22.72 12.37
CA THR A 269 14.44 22.24 11.29
C THR A 269 13.68 22.16 9.97
N MET A 270 14.41 22.32 8.87
CA MET A 270 13.88 22.22 7.51
C MET A 270 14.87 21.45 6.64
N ASP A 271 14.38 20.45 5.91
CA ASP A 271 15.13 19.68 4.91
C ASP A 271 14.37 19.68 3.60
N VAL A 272 14.97 20.22 2.54
CA VAL A 272 14.35 20.36 1.21
C VAL A 272 15.26 19.78 0.15
N ARG A 273 14.77 18.78 -0.58
CA ARG A 273 15.54 18.00 -1.55
C ARG A 273 14.80 17.85 -2.86
N GLU A 274 15.46 18.19 -3.95
CA GLU A 274 15.04 17.77 -5.28
C GLU A 274 15.61 16.40 -5.59
N GLY A 275 14.84 15.60 -6.34
CA GLY A 275 15.32 14.33 -6.83
C GLY A 275 14.32 13.66 -7.76
N THR A 276 14.59 12.40 -8.04
CA THR A 276 13.69 11.52 -8.77
C THR A 276 12.52 11.10 -7.90
N TRP A 277 11.47 10.58 -8.55
CA TRP A 277 10.39 9.92 -7.83
C TRP A 277 10.87 8.78 -6.92
N TYR A 278 11.82 7.96 -7.39
CA TYR A 278 12.29 6.80 -6.65
C TYR A 278 13.06 7.19 -5.37
N GLU A 279 13.84 8.26 -5.42
CA GLU A 279 14.50 8.83 -4.24
C GLU A 279 13.47 9.37 -3.24
N ALA A 280 12.46 10.10 -3.71
CA ALA A 280 11.38 10.58 -2.85
C ALA A 280 10.59 9.41 -2.22
N ALA A 281 10.26 8.38 -2.98
CA ALA A 281 9.54 7.19 -2.50
C ALA A 281 10.33 6.40 -1.45
N THR A 282 11.67 6.43 -1.50
CA THR A 282 12.53 5.72 -0.55
C THR A 282 12.93 6.57 0.67
N LEU A 283 12.81 7.89 0.57
CA LEU A 283 13.08 8.82 1.67
C LEU A 283 12.05 8.68 2.80
N TRP A 284 10.81 8.37 2.46
CA TRP A 284 9.71 8.21 3.43
C TRP A 284 9.72 6.90 4.20
N ASN A 285 10.65 6.02 3.87
CA ASN A 285 10.82 4.78 4.60
C ASN A 285 11.32 5.13 6.01
N TRP A 286 10.52 4.82 7.02
CA TRP A 286 10.81 4.93 8.46
C TRP A 286 12.07 4.17 8.93
N LEU A 287 12.88 3.68 7.99
CA LEU A 287 14.18 3.04 8.20
C LEU A 287 15.31 4.05 8.48
N ARG A 288 15.06 5.36 8.40
CA ARG A 288 15.94 6.37 9.02
C ARG A 288 15.48 6.61 10.46
N GLY A 289 15.70 5.62 11.33
CA GLY A 289 15.25 5.71 12.73
C GLY A 289 15.20 4.37 13.45
N GLY A 290 16.30 3.64 13.43
CA GLY A 290 16.57 2.50 14.30
C GLY A 290 18.08 2.30 14.29
N ASP A 291 18.70 2.47 15.45
CA ASP A 291 20.12 2.20 15.68
C ASP A 291 20.54 0.79 15.20
#